data_AF-A0A645CPM3-F1
#
_entry.id   AF-A0A645CPM3-F1
#
_cell.length_a   1.000
_cell.length_b   1.000
_cell.length_c   1.000
_cell.angle_alpha   90.00
_cell.angle_beta   90.00
_cell.angle_gamma   90.00
#
_symmetry.space_group_name_H-M   'P 1'
#
loop_
_entity.id
_entity.type
_entity.pdbx_description
1 polymer ?
#
loop_
_entity_poly.entity_id
_entity_poly.type
_entity_poly.pdbx_seq_one_letter_code
_entity_poly.pdbx_strand_id
1 'polypeptide(L)'
;MRGTFVKTGDLRNALGISAYQLDGTFEKLFLFSEFLLALFNEMKKSSHIIEPRARAKMEIIKNNIIVFVDKSNHELVDAGEKGTIIIEKNKTASQAVEFIEDPKTAIEVLEYNHYKLKGDLNQKQKILISLGNYIEPILKDRAVKAKYADLFSDVSFLLNNFNIRHNNKAGKNAKEFIITAPDATLELWYDRAYNMILSVILANQNFKFSKELVALKDAHNWNP
;
A
#
# COMPACT_ATOMS: atom_id res chain seq x y z
N MET A 1 37.33 -23.16 0.80
CA MET A 1 36.63 -24.22 1.57
C MET A 1 35.13 -24.06 1.30
N ARG A 2 34.54 -24.92 0.45
CA ARG A 2 33.11 -24.87 0.07
C ARG A 2 32.32 -25.78 1.01
N GLY A 3 31.96 -25.28 2.18
CA GLY A 3 31.00 -25.95 3.04
C GLY A 3 29.59 -25.68 2.52
N THR A 4 28.88 -26.70 2.09
CA THR A 4 27.45 -26.61 1.83
C THR A 4 26.77 -26.40 3.18
N PHE A 5 26.26 -25.21 3.44
CA PHE A 5 25.53 -24.97 4.67
C PHE A 5 24.16 -25.64 4.56
N VAL A 6 24.04 -26.87 5.06
CA VAL A 6 22.81 -27.68 4.97
C VAL A 6 21.92 -27.47 6.19
N LYS A 7 22.46 -26.99 7.31
CA LYS A 7 21.71 -26.74 8.55
C LYS A 7 21.65 -25.23 8.84
N THR A 8 20.48 -24.77 9.29
CA THR A 8 20.25 -23.37 9.71
C THR A 8 21.28 -22.89 10.73
N GLY A 9 21.77 -23.78 11.60
CA GLY A 9 22.83 -23.48 12.57
C GLY A 9 24.20 -23.17 11.95
N ASP A 10 24.54 -23.80 10.82
CA ASP A 10 25.83 -23.58 10.14
C ASP A 10 25.82 -22.26 9.38
N LEU A 11 24.71 -21.94 8.69
CA LEU A 11 24.46 -20.63 8.09
C LEU A 11 24.52 -19.52 9.13
N ARG A 12 23.84 -19.73 10.27
CA ARG A 12 23.79 -18.79 11.39
C ARG A 12 25.20 -18.43 11.89
N ASN A 13 26.02 -19.44 12.16
CA ASN A 13 27.37 -19.23 12.67
C ASN A 13 28.27 -18.51 11.65
N ALA A 14 28.14 -18.86 10.36
CA ALA A 14 28.91 -18.21 9.29
C ALA A 14 28.53 -16.74 9.08
N LEU A 15 27.28 -16.38 9.34
CA LEU A 15 26.79 -15.00 9.26
C LEU A 15 26.99 -14.20 10.56
N GLY A 16 27.56 -14.80 11.61
CA GLY A 16 27.76 -14.14 12.91
C GLY A 16 26.47 -13.83 13.67
N ILE A 17 25.37 -14.53 13.37
CA ILE A 17 24.06 -14.33 14.00
C ILE A 17 24.01 -15.19 15.27
N SER A 18 23.74 -14.61 16.44
CA SER A 18 23.58 -15.39 17.67
C SER A 18 22.25 -16.16 17.67
N ALA A 19 22.20 -17.30 18.37
CA ALA A 19 20.98 -18.12 18.49
C ALA A 19 19.79 -17.37 19.12
N TYR A 20 20.07 -16.32 19.90
CA TYR A 20 19.08 -15.48 20.59
C TYR A 20 18.51 -14.35 19.72
N GLN A 21 19.08 -14.09 18.53
CA GLN A 21 18.63 -13.02 17.61
C GLN A 21 17.56 -13.47 16.61
N LEU A 22 17.26 -14.77 16.56
CA LEU A 22 16.29 -15.37 15.67
C LEU A 22 15.03 -15.79 16.44
N ASP A 23 14.32 -14.84 17.07
CA ASP A 23 12.87 -14.98 17.06
C ASP A 23 12.45 -14.87 15.57
N GLY A 24 11.75 -15.89 15.08
CA GLY A 24 11.30 -15.95 13.69
C GLY A 24 9.90 -15.39 13.59
N THR A 25 9.77 -14.12 13.20
CA THR A 25 8.47 -13.53 12.87
C THR A 25 8.30 -13.36 11.36
N PHE A 26 7.04 -13.25 10.91
CA PHE A 26 6.75 -12.94 9.50
C PHE A 26 7.34 -11.60 9.08
N GLU A 27 7.35 -10.59 9.95
CA GLU A 27 7.90 -9.26 9.65
C GLU A 27 9.41 -9.32 9.38
N LYS A 28 10.15 -10.13 10.15
CA LYS A 28 11.59 -10.35 9.90
C LYS A 28 11.83 -11.11 8.60
N LEU A 29 10.99 -12.12 8.30
CA LEU A 29 11.06 -12.87 7.06
C LEU A 29 10.73 -12.00 5.83
N PHE A 30 9.72 -11.15 5.93
CA PHE A 30 9.35 -10.17 4.91
C PHE A 30 10.49 -9.18 4.69
N LEU A 31 11.04 -8.58 5.74
CA LEU A 31 12.15 -7.65 5.64
C LEU A 31 13.38 -8.29 4.97
N PHE A 32 13.73 -9.52 5.38
CA PHE A 32 14.82 -10.25 4.74
C PHE A 32 14.54 -10.53 3.25
N SER A 33 13.29 -10.82 2.91
CA SER A 33 12.89 -11.08 1.52
C SER A 33 12.94 -9.83 0.65
N GLU A 34 12.47 -8.68 1.16
CA GLU A 34 12.61 -7.37 0.48
C GLU A 34 14.08 -7.02 0.26
N PHE A 35 14.93 -7.23 1.26
CA PHE A 35 16.38 -7.04 1.14
C PHE A 35 16.98 -7.94 0.04
N LEU A 36 16.64 -9.23 0.00
CA LEU A 36 17.12 -10.15 -1.03
C LEU A 36 16.66 -9.72 -2.43
N LEU A 37 15.40 -9.32 -2.59
CA LEU A 37 14.85 -8.86 -3.86
C LEU A 37 15.54 -7.58 -4.33
N ALA A 38 15.79 -6.63 -3.43
CA ALA A 38 16.54 -5.42 -3.72
C ALA A 38 17.98 -5.75 -4.18
N LEU A 39 18.68 -6.63 -3.46
CA LEU A 39 20.01 -7.10 -3.83
C LEU A 39 20.02 -7.75 -5.22
N PHE A 40 19.03 -8.61 -5.51
CA PHE A 40 18.92 -9.26 -6.81
C PHE A 40 18.68 -8.26 -7.94
N ASN A 41 17.90 -7.21 -7.72
CA ASN A 41 17.69 -6.14 -8.69
C ASN A 41 18.98 -5.33 -8.92
N GLU A 42 19.73 -4.98 -7.87
CA GLU A 42 21.01 -4.27 -8.01
C GLU A 42 22.04 -5.12 -8.78
N MET A 43 22.11 -6.42 -8.50
CA MET A 43 22.98 -7.33 -9.25
C MET A 43 22.62 -7.39 -10.74
N LYS A 44 21.32 -7.30 -11.09
CA LYS A 44 20.86 -7.26 -12.49
C LYS A 44 21.19 -5.93 -13.18
N LYS A 45 21.21 -4.82 -12.45
CA LYS A 45 21.56 -3.48 -12.97
C LYS A 45 23.06 -3.31 -13.15
N SER A 46 23.87 -3.85 -12.22
CA SER A 46 25.32 -3.92 -12.41
C SER A 46 25.56 -4.75 -13.67
N SER A 47 26.23 -4.20 -14.69
CA SER A 47 26.50 -4.81 -16.00
C SER A 47 27.37 -6.09 -15.96
N HIS A 48 27.44 -6.73 -14.80
CA HIS A 48 28.15 -7.96 -14.54
C HIS A 48 27.36 -9.14 -15.12
N ILE A 49 28.06 -9.99 -15.86
CA ILE A 49 27.52 -11.27 -16.30
C ILE A 49 27.32 -12.13 -15.06
N ILE A 50 26.08 -12.20 -14.56
CA ILE A 50 25.72 -13.14 -13.51
C ILE A 50 25.86 -14.55 -14.10
N GLU A 51 26.71 -15.38 -13.48
CA GLU A 51 26.88 -16.79 -13.85
C GLU A 51 25.51 -17.48 -13.98
N PRO A 52 25.23 -18.24 -15.06
CA PRO A 52 23.92 -18.86 -15.28
C PRO A 52 23.40 -19.69 -14.09
N ARG A 53 24.31 -20.40 -13.41
CA ARG A 53 23.97 -21.20 -12.22
C ARG A 53 23.56 -20.33 -11.04
N ALA A 54 24.21 -19.18 -10.83
CA ALA A 54 23.84 -18.24 -9.79
C ALA A 54 22.47 -17.62 -10.09
N ARG A 55 22.21 -17.25 -11.35
CA ARG A 55 20.90 -16.76 -11.80
C ARG A 55 19.79 -17.77 -11.53
N ALA A 56 20.00 -19.04 -11.85
CA ALA A 56 19.01 -20.10 -11.59
C ALA A 56 18.68 -20.23 -10.09
N LYS A 57 19.68 -20.12 -9.21
CA LYS A 57 19.46 -20.13 -7.75
C LYS A 57 18.71 -18.91 -7.25
N MET A 58 18.99 -17.72 -7.80
CA MET A 58 18.27 -16.49 -7.46
C MET A 58 16.78 -16.61 -7.82
N GLU A 59 16.46 -17.17 -8.99
CA GLU A 59 15.06 -17.37 -9.40
C GLU A 59 14.34 -18.41 -8.52
N ILE A 60 15.04 -19.47 -8.06
CA ILE A 60 14.46 -20.41 -7.08
C ILE A 60 14.13 -19.69 -5.76
N ILE A 61 15.04 -18.85 -5.25
CA ILE A 61 14.81 -18.06 -4.04
C ILE A 61 13.63 -17.11 -4.25
N LYS A 62 13.58 -16.40 -5.38
CA LYS A 62 12.48 -15.51 -5.73
C LYS A 62 11.13 -16.23 -5.76
N ASN A 63 11.08 -17.42 -6.37
CA ASN A 63 9.87 -18.24 -6.43
C ASN A 63 9.43 -18.71 -5.04
N ASN A 64 10.37 -19.11 -4.18
CA ASN A 64 10.03 -19.44 -2.79
C ASN A 64 9.46 -18.23 -2.04
N ILE A 65 10.03 -17.04 -2.25
CA ILE A 65 9.51 -15.78 -1.69
C ILE A 65 8.07 -15.55 -2.14
N ILE A 66 7.82 -15.61 -3.45
CA ILE A 66 6.48 -15.45 -4.03
C ILE A 66 5.47 -16.42 -3.39
N VAL A 67 5.83 -17.69 -3.28
CA VAL A 67 4.93 -18.73 -2.75
C VAL A 67 4.56 -18.49 -1.29
N PHE A 68 5.53 -18.16 -0.42
CA PHE A 68 5.21 -17.97 0.99
C PHE A 68 4.50 -16.64 1.24
N VAL A 69 4.86 -15.58 0.50
CA VAL A 69 4.18 -14.27 0.55
C VAL A 69 2.71 -14.45 0.17
N ASP A 70 2.43 -15.13 -0.94
CA ASP A 70 1.06 -15.42 -1.38
C ASP A 70 0.24 -16.20 -0.33
N LYS A 71 0.83 -17.25 0.24
CA LYS A 71 0.21 -18.06 1.31
C LYS A 71 -0.02 -17.32 2.62
N SER A 72 0.64 -16.18 2.81
CA SER A 72 0.48 -15.33 3.99
C SER A 72 -0.56 -14.22 3.83
N ASN A 73 -1.37 -14.23 2.76
CA ASN A 73 -2.28 -13.13 2.38
C ASN A 73 -1.56 -11.83 2.02
N HIS A 74 -0.33 -11.93 1.51
CA HIS A 74 0.46 -10.80 1.05
C HIS A 74 0.81 -10.94 -0.43
N GLU A 75 1.29 -9.86 -1.02
CA GLU A 75 1.77 -9.83 -2.41
C GLU A 75 3.01 -8.95 -2.56
N LEU A 76 3.74 -9.17 -3.64
CA LEU A 76 4.90 -8.36 -4.03
C LEU A 76 4.44 -7.25 -4.97
N VAL A 77 4.78 -6.01 -4.65
CA VAL A 77 4.48 -4.83 -5.47
C VAL A 77 5.78 -4.12 -5.84
N ASP A 78 5.89 -3.68 -7.09
CA ASP A 78 6.94 -2.76 -7.51
C ASP A 78 6.58 -1.32 -7.07
N ALA A 79 7.30 -0.80 -6.08
CA ALA A 79 7.13 0.54 -5.54
C ALA A 79 8.11 1.56 -6.17
N GLY A 80 8.52 1.32 -7.41
CA GLY A 80 9.36 2.23 -8.19
C GLY A 80 10.74 2.40 -7.56
N GLU A 81 11.09 3.63 -7.17
CA GLU A 81 12.39 3.92 -6.54
C GLU A 81 12.60 3.17 -5.21
N LYS A 82 11.53 2.79 -4.51
CA LYS A 82 11.60 1.99 -3.28
C LYS A 82 11.89 0.50 -3.55
N GLY A 83 11.84 0.07 -4.80
CA GLY A 83 12.02 -1.32 -5.20
C GLY A 83 10.79 -2.18 -4.89
N THR A 84 10.98 -3.49 -4.81
CA THR A 84 9.89 -4.44 -4.54
C THR A 84 9.59 -4.50 -3.05
N ILE A 85 8.34 -4.23 -2.68
CA ILE A 85 7.83 -4.27 -1.31
C ILE A 85 6.81 -5.38 -1.12
N ILE A 86 6.61 -5.80 0.12
CA ILE A 86 5.56 -6.77 0.52
C ILE A 86 4.40 -5.99 1.14
N ILE A 87 3.19 -6.21 0.63
CA ILE A 87 1.98 -5.60 1.18
C ILE A 87 0.93 -6.66 1.49
N GLU A 88 0.03 -6.39 2.43
CA GLU A 88 -1.17 -7.20 2.63
C GLU A 88 -2.11 -7.01 1.43
N LYS A 89 -2.70 -8.11 0.94
CA LYS A 89 -3.61 -8.07 -0.20
C LYS A 89 -4.84 -7.24 0.11
N ASN A 90 -5.13 -6.25 -0.73
CA ASN A 90 -6.31 -5.40 -0.59
C ASN A 90 -6.99 -5.23 -1.94
N LYS A 91 -8.08 -5.97 -2.16
CA LYS A 91 -8.82 -5.96 -3.43
C LYS A 91 -9.32 -4.58 -3.84
N THR A 92 -9.75 -3.76 -2.88
CA THR A 92 -10.23 -2.40 -3.15
C THR A 92 -9.08 -1.50 -3.56
N ALA A 93 -7.91 -1.64 -2.93
CA ALA A 93 -6.71 -0.91 -3.32
C ALA A 93 -6.25 -1.33 -4.73
N SER A 94 -6.18 -2.63 -5.01
CA SER A 94 -5.84 -3.17 -6.33
C SER A 94 -6.77 -2.64 -7.43
N GLN A 95 -8.07 -2.59 -7.17
CA GLN A 95 -9.03 -2.03 -8.11
C GLN A 95 -8.89 -0.51 -8.26
N ALA A 96 -8.63 0.22 -7.18
CA ALA A 96 -8.51 1.67 -7.23
C ALA A 96 -7.29 2.11 -8.05
N VAL A 97 -6.15 1.42 -7.93
CA VAL A 97 -4.92 1.78 -8.67
C VAL A 97 -5.04 1.62 -10.19
N GLU A 98 -5.94 0.77 -10.69
CA GLU A 98 -6.23 0.65 -12.12
C GLU A 98 -6.75 1.96 -12.74
N PHE A 99 -7.30 2.87 -11.91
CA PHE A 99 -7.89 4.13 -12.35
C PHE A 99 -7.06 5.36 -11.96
N ILE A 100 -5.86 5.15 -11.40
CA ILE A 100 -4.95 6.22 -11.00
C ILE A 100 -3.86 6.37 -12.06
N GLU A 101 -3.86 7.50 -12.76
CA GLU A 101 -2.87 7.79 -13.79
C GLU A 101 -1.49 8.15 -13.21
N ASP A 102 -1.45 8.77 -12.03
CA ASP A 102 -0.20 9.16 -11.37
C ASP A 102 0.46 7.94 -10.69
N PRO A 103 1.62 7.45 -11.18
CA PRO A 103 2.25 6.26 -10.63
C PRO A 103 2.65 6.42 -9.17
N LYS A 104 3.00 7.64 -8.75
CA LYS A 104 3.35 7.91 -7.36
C LYS A 104 2.14 7.71 -6.44
N THR A 105 0.99 8.27 -6.79
CA THR A 105 -0.25 8.07 -6.05
C THR A 105 -0.68 6.61 -6.04
N ALA A 106 -0.53 5.89 -7.15
CA ALA A 106 -0.82 4.46 -7.21
C ALA A 106 0.07 3.65 -6.22
N ILE A 107 1.37 3.97 -6.16
CA ILE A 107 2.29 3.37 -5.18
C ILE A 107 1.88 3.71 -3.75
N GLU A 108 1.50 4.96 -3.45
CA GLU A 108 1.06 5.37 -2.11
C GLU A 108 -0.22 4.63 -1.67
N VAL A 109 -1.15 4.36 -2.59
CA VAL A 109 -2.34 3.53 -2.34
C VAL A 109 -1.93 2.12 -1.92
N LEU A 110 -0.99 1.49 -2.62
CA LEU A 110 -0.53 0.14 -2.32
C LEU A 110 0.29 0.10 -1.02
N GLU A 111 1.20 1.05 -0.85
CA GLU A 111 2.10 1.17 0.29
C GLU A 111 1.35 1.32 1.61
N TYR A 112 0.15 1.91 1.62
CA TYR A 112 -0.67 1.97 2.83
C TYR A 112 -0.90 0.58 3.47
N ASN A 113 -0.95 -0.49 2.67
CA ASN A 113 -1.13 -1.87 3.12
C ASN A 113 0.21 -2.58 3.44
N HIS A 114 1.33 -1.86 3.45
CA HIS A 114 2.63 -2.43 3.78
C HIS A 114 2.66 -2.93 5.23
N TYR A 115 3.14 -4.16 5.46
CA TYR A 115 3.06 -4.83 6.78
C TYR A 115 3.67 -4.02 7.93
N LYS A 116 4.74 -3.24 7.66
CA LYS A 116 5.38 -2.37 8.67
C LYS A 116 4.58 -1.13 9.07
N LEU A 117 3.54 -0.75 8.31
CA LEU A 117 2.74 0.43 8.65
C LEU A 117 1.72 0.17 9.75
N LYS A 118 1.50 -1.10 10.14
CA LYS A 118 0.64 -1.44 11.27
C LYS A 118 1.19 -0.83 12.55
N GLY A 119 0.39 0.02 13.19
CA GLY A 119 0.78 0.82 14.36
C GLY A 119 1.58 2.10 14.04
N ASP A 120 1.99 2.34 12.78
CA ASP A 120 2.73 3.54 12.40
C ASP A 120 1.78 4.66 11.96
N LEU A 121 1.19 5.34 12.95
CA LEU A 121 0.28 6.46 12.70
C LEU A 121 0.93 7.59 11.90
N ASN A 122 2.21 7.86 12.11
CA ASN A 122 2.88 8.98 11.45
C ASN A 122 3.00 8.75 9.93
N GLN A 123 3.43 7.55 9.54
CA GLN A 123 3.56 7.21 8.12
C GLN A 123 2.18 7.05 7.46
N LYS A 124 1.22 6.39 8.14
CA LYS A 124 -0.18 6.33 7.65
C LYS A 124 -0.77 7.73 7.45
N GLN A 125 -0.53 8.67 8.37
CA GLN A 125 -1.00 10.05 8.24
C GLN A 125 -0.43 10.73 6.99
N LYS A 126 0.87 10.58 6.73
CA LYS A 126 1.51 11.19 5.54
C LYS A 126 0.89 10.68 4.25
N ILE A 127 0.66 9.38 4.15
CA ILE A 127 -0.01 8.78 3.00
C ILE A 127 -1.44 9.34 2.87
N LEU A 128 -2.22 9.37 3.96
CA LEU A 128 -3.59 9.92 3.94
C LEU A 128 -3.65 11.39 3.54
N ILE A 129 -2.67 12.22 3.94
CA ILE A 129 -2.57 13.61 3.49
C ILE A 129 -2.34 13.66 1.98
N SER A 130 -1.39 12.87 1.46
CA SER A 130 -1.07 12.82 0.03
C SER A 130 -2.26 12.37 -0.80
N LEU A 131 -2.86 11.23 -0.44
CA LEU A 131 -4.06 10.71 -1.11
C LEU A 131 -5.27 11.65 -0.96
N GLY A 132 -5.40 12.30 0.21
CA GLY A 132 -6.40 13.33 0.44
C GLY A 132 -6.24 14.51 -0.52
N ASN A 133 -5.01 14.94 -0.82
CA ASN A 133 -4.77 16.00 -1.80
C ASN A 133 -5.10 15.52 -3.23
N TYR A 134 -4.78 14.28 -3.55
CA TYR A 134 -5.10 13.67 -4.85
C TYR A 134 -6.61 13.64 -5.14
N ILE A 135 -7.45 13.29 -4.16
CA ILE A 135 -8.91 13.23 -4.38
C ILE A 135 -9.60 14.60 -4.31
N GLU A 136 -8.93 15.66 -3.87
CA GLU A 136 -9.53 16.99 -3.69
C GLU A 136 -10.19 17.57 -4.97
N PRO A 137 -9.62 17.41 -6.19
CA PRO A 137 -10.29 17.82 -7.42
C PRO A 137 -11.59 17.04 -7.68
N ILE A 138 -11.62 15.73 -7.35
CA ILE A 138 -12.80 14.88 -7.47
C ILE A 138 -13.89 15.37 -6.52
N LEU A 139 -13.53 15.68 -5.27
CA LEU A 139 -14.46 16.21 -4.26
C LEU A 139 -15.10 17.55 -4.65
N LYS A 140 -14.42 18.32 -5.51
CA LYS A 140 -14.89 19.61 -6.04
C LYS A 140 -15.68 19.51 -7.35
N ASP A 141 -15.66 18.37 -8.02
CA ASP A 141 -16.48 18.14 -9.21
C ASP A 141 -17.96 18.09 -8.81
N ARG A 142 -18.72 19.11 -9.25
CA ARG A 142 -20.14 19.26 -8.92
C ARG A 142 -20.99 18.11 -9.44
N ALA A 143 -20.66 17.56 -10.60
CA ALA A 143 -21.45 16.52 -11.24
C ALA A 143 -21.24 15.17 -10.55
N VAL A 144 -20.01 14.86 -10.14
CA VAL A 144 -19.73 13.67 -9.31
C VAL A 144 -20.36 13.83 -7.92
N LYS A 145 -20.16 15.00 -7.30
CA LYS A 145 -20.69 15.31 -5.96
C LYS A 145 -22.21 15.21 -5.88
N ALA A 146 -22.93 15.56 -6.94
CA ALA A 146 -24.40 15.41 -6.99
C ALA A 146 -24.85 13.95 -6.80
N LYS A 147 -24.02 12.96 -7.17
CA LYS A 147 -24.34 11.53 -7.06
C LYS A 147 -23.82 10.89 -5.77
N TYR A 148 -22.73 11.42 -5.18
CA TYR A 148 -22.03 10.82 -4.05
C TYR A 148 -21.80 11.81 -2.89
N ALA A 149 -22.77 12.69 -2.63
CA ALA A 149 -22.64 13.78 -1.66
C ALA A 149 -22.26 13.29 -0.26
N ASP A 150 -22.89 12.22 0.23
CA ASP A 150 -22.66 11.68 1.56
C ASP A 150 -21.23 11.15 1.71
N LEU A 151 -20.76 10.34 0.75
CA LEU A 151 -19.38 9.84 0.70
C LEU A 151 -18.37 11.01 0.75
N PHE A 152 -18.61 12.07 -0.02
CA PHE A 152 -17.72 13.22 -0.10
C PHE A 152 -17.72 14.03 1.21
N SER A 153 -18.89 14.17 1.84
CA SER A 153 -19.03 14.80 3.14
C SER A 153 -18.27 14.03 4.20
N ASP A 154 -18.47 12.72 4.26
CA ASP A 154 -17.90 11.86 5.30
C ASP A 154 -16.38 11.73 5.18
N VAL A 155 -15.83 11.54 3.98
CA VAL A 155 -14.37 11.49 3.79
C VAL A 155 -13.73 12.84 4.14
N SER A 156 -14.37 13.96 3.76
CA SER A 156 -13.90 15.30 4.11
C SER A 156 -13.95 15.52 5.62
N PHE A 157 -15.00 15.02 6.28
CA PHE A 157 -15.11 15.04 7.73
C PHE A 157 -13.97 14.26 8.39
N LEU A 158 -13.68 13.03 7.95
CA LEU A 158 -12.57 12.26 8.52
C LEU A 158 -11.23 12.98 8.33
N LEU A 159 -10.92 13.42 7.11
CA LEU A 159 -9.67 14.09 6.77
C LEU A 159 -9.42 15.37 7.59
N ASN A 160 -10.48 16.12 7.91
CA ASN A 160 -10.36 17.40 8.62
C ASN A 160 -10.40 17.26 10.15
N ASN A 161 -10.96 16.17 10.68
CA ASN A 161 -11.28 16.05 12.11
C ASN A 161 -10.50 14.96 12.85
N PHE A 162 -9.77 14.09 12.15
CA PHE A 162 -9.05 12.96 12.77
C PHE A 162 -7.53 13.15 12.86
N ASN A 163 -7.04 14.38 12.95
CA ASN A 163 -5.61 14.68 12.95
C ASN A 163 -4.89 14.25 11.65
N ILE A 164 -5.57 14.31 10.51
CA ILE A 164 -4.98 14.00 9.20
C ILE A 164 -4.51 15.30 8.53
N ARG A 165 -5.42 16.15 8.03
CA ARG A 165 -5.08 17.43 7.36
C ARG A 165 -4.82 18.57 8.34
N HIS A 166 -5.40 18.49 9.52
CA HIS A 166 -5.30 19.53 10.54
C HIS A 166 -4.79 18.94 11.84
N ASN A 167 -4.02 19.71 12.61
CA ASN A 167 -3.66 19.30 13.96
C ASN A 167 -4.91 19.35 14.84
N ASN A 168 -5.46 18.18 15.17
CA ASN A 168 -6.62 18.03 16.06
C ASN A 168 -6.21 17.59 17.48
N LYS A 169 -4.91 17.45 17.74
CA LYS A 169 -4.36 17.15 19.07
C LYS A 169 -4.08 18.40 19.90
N ALA A 170 -3.99 19.58 19.27
CA ALA A 170 -3.74 20.84 19.98
C ALA A 170 -4.25 22.06 19.22
N GLY A 171 -4.29 23.21 19.89
CA GLY A 171 -4.65 24.50 19.30
C GLY A 171 -6.14 24.64 18.99
N LYS A 172 -6.48 25.56 18.07
CA LYS A 172 -7.88 25.94 17.76
C LYS A 172 -8.75 24.81 17.18
N ASN A 173 -8.13 23.77 16.62
CA ASN A 173 -8.82 22.63 16.03
C ASN A 173 -8.78 21.39 16.94
N ALA A 174 -8.33 21.56 18.19
CA ALA A 174 -8.29 20.51 19.20
C ALA A 174 -9.65 19.84 19.36
N LYS A 175 -9.66 18.52 19.41
CA LYS A 175 -10.86 17.71 19.66
C LYS A 175 -10.57 16.75 20.79
N GLU A 176 -11.38 16.81 21.84
CA GLU A 176 -11.20 15.99 23.04
C GLU A 176 -11.12 14.49 22.71
N PHE A 177 -11.99 14.01 21.82
CA PHE A 177 -11.94 12.63 21.33
C PHE A 177 -10.58 12.27 20.71
N ILE A 178 -9.96 13.16 19.92
CA ILE A 178 -8.67 12.89 19.26
C ILE A 178 -7.49 13.01 20.22
N ILE A 179 -7.59 13.88 21.22
CA ILE A 179 -6.56 14.06 22.25
C ILE A 179 -6.49 12.82 23.16
N THR A 180 -7.64 12.24 23.47
CA THR A 180 -7.75 11.14 24.46
C THR A 180 -7.81 9.75 23.83
N ALA A 181 -8.08 9.65 22.53
CA ALA A 181 -8.17 8.36 21.83
C ALA A 181 -6.84 7.60 21.88
N PRO A 182 -6.86 6.29 22.23
CA PRO A 182 -5.70 5.42 22.08
C PRO A 182 -5.23 5.35 20.62
N ASP A 183 -3.93 5.13 20.41
CA ASP A 183 -3.36 5.04 19.06
C ASP A 183 -4.03 3.97 18.19
N ALA A 184 -4.40 2.81 18.76
CA ALA A 184 -5.14 1.78 18.04
C ALA A 184 -6.54 2.26 17.57
N THR A 185 -7.19 3.13 18.35
CA THR A 185 -8.46 3.75 17.95
C THR A 185 -8.25 4.77 16.83
N LEU A 186 -7.19 5.58 16.91
CA LEU A 186 -6.85 6.50 15.82
C LEU A 186 -6.49 5.75 14.53
N GLU A 187 -5.74 4.66 14.64
CA GLU A 187 -5.37 3.81 13.52
C GLU A 187 -6.61 3.24 12.81
N LEU A 188 -7.58 2.74 13.58
CA LEU A 188 -8.86 2.27 13.04
C LEU A 188 -9.56 3.35 12.19
N TRP A 189 -9.53 4.61 12.63
CA TRP A 189 -10.13 5.71 11.88
C TRP A 189 -9.29 6.13 10.67
N TYR A 190 -7.97 5.96 10.73
CA TYR A 190 -7.10 6.14 9.58
C TYR A 190 -7.40 5.09 8.50
N ASP A 191 -7.57 3.83 8.89
CA ASP A 191 -7.92 2.75 7.95
C ASP A 191 -9.30 2.99 7.33
N ARG A 192 -10.26 3.52 8.10
CA ARG A 192 -11.57 3.95 7.57
C ARG A 192 -11.42 5.11 6.59
N ALA A 193 -10.65 6.14 6.94
CA ALA A 193 -10.39 7.27 6.03
C ALA A 193 -9.74 6.79 4.72
N TYR A 194 -8.77 5.88 4.81
CA TYR A 194 -8.15 5.26 3.65
C TYR A 194 -9.19 4.55 2.76
N ASN A 195 -10.03 3.69 3.33
CA ASN A 195 -11.08 3.00 2.57
C ASN A 195 -12.09 3.96 1.92
N MET A 196 -12.41 5.08 2.57
CA MET A 196 -13.28 6.11 2.00
C MET A 196 -12.61 6.86 0.85
N ILE A 197 -11.30 7.12 0.93
CA ILE A 197 -10.53 7.67 -0.18
C ILE A 197 -10.57 6.72 -1.38
N LEU A 198 -10.34 5.42 -1.20
CA LEU A 198 -10.45 4.44 -2.29
C LEU A 198 -11.86 4.43 -2.88
N SER A 199 -12.88 4.53 -2.03
CA SER A 199 -14.28 4.61 -2.46
C SER A 199 -14.55 5.85 -3.31
N VAL A 200 -13.94 7.01 -3.02
CA VAL A 200 -14.05 8.22 -3.85
C VAL A 200 -13.43 8.00 -5.24
N ILE A 201 -12.26 7.35 -5.30
CA ILE A 201 -11.60 7.03 -6.57
C ILE A 201 -12.49 6.13 -7.42
N LEU A 202 -13.02 5.06 -6.83
CA LEU A 202 -13.94 4.13 -7.51
C LEU A 202 -15.28 4.80 -7.88
N ALA A 203 -15.82 5.67 -7.03
CA ALA A 203 -17.05 6.41 -7.31
C ALA A 203 -16.90 7.35 -8.51
N ASN A 204 -15.74 8.02 -8.62
CA ASN A 204 -15.39 8.85 -9.78
C ASN A 204 -15.34 8.00 -11.07
N GLN A 205 -14.74 6.82 -11.00
CA GLN A 205 -14.69 5.92 -12.15
C GLN A 205 -16.09 5.42 -12.55
N ASN A 206 -16.89 4.99 -11.58
CA ASN A 206 -18.28 4.59 -11.81
C ASN A 206 -19.12 5.71 -12.42
N PHE A 207 -18.83 6.97 -12.07
CA PHE A 207 -19.46 8.12 -12.68
C PHE A 207 -19.07 8.30 -14.16
N LYS A 208 -17.78 8.17 -14.49
CA LYS A 208 -17.31 8.21 -15.90
C LYS A 208 -17.97 7.12 -16.75
N PHE A 209 -17.98 5.88 -16.25
CA PHE A 209 -18.68 4.78 -16.92
C PHE A 209 -20.18 5.03 -17.08
N SER A 210 -20.84 5.62 -16.07
CA SER A 210 -22.26 5.98 -16.18
C SER A 210 -22.50 6.99 -17.31
N LYS A 211 -21.60 7.96 -17.50
CA LYS A 211 -21.69 8.94 -18.59
C LYS A 211 -21.50 8.30 -19.97
N GLU A 212 -20.53 7.41 -20.10
CA GLU A 212 -20.30 6.65 -21.35
C GLU A 212 -21.53 5.81 -21.71
N LEU A 213 -22.16 5.17 -20.71
CA LEU A 213 -23.37 4.38 -20.93
C LEU A 213 -24.56 5.24 -21.37
N VAL A 214 -24.74 6.43 -20.79
CA VAL A 214 -25.78 7.37 -21.23
C VAL A 214 -25.52 7.79 -22.69
N ALA A 215 -24.29 8.18 -23.03
CA ALA A 215 -23.93 8.55 -24.40
C ALA A 215 -24.17 7.40 -25.40
N LEU A 216 -23.87 6.16 -25.00
CA LEU A 216 -24.13 4.98 -25.82
C LEU A 216 -25.63 4.75 -26.04
N LYS A 217 -26.46 4.89 -24.99
CA LYS A 217 -27.91 4.76 -25.09
C LYS A 217 -28.51 5.82 -26.00
N ASP A 218 -28.07 7.06 -25.85
CA ASP A 218 -28.52 8.19 -26.67
C ASP A 218 -28.14 7.99 -28.14
N ALA A 219 -26.93 7.51 -28.42
CA ALA A 219 -26.44 7.25 -29.78
C ALA A 219 -27.25 6.16 -30.52
N HIS A 220 -27.87 5.24 -29.79
CA HIS A 220 -28.65 4.13 -30.35
C HIS A 220 -30.17 4.26 -30.08
N ASN A 221 -30.64 5.39 -29.56
CA ASN A 221 -32.03 5.60 -29.14
C ASN A 221 -32.56 4.49 -28.21
N TRP A 222 -31.70 3.92 -27.37
CA TRP A 222 -32.07 2.95 -26.35
C TRP A 222 -32.59 3.68 -25.11
N ASN A 223 -33.72 4.37 -25.25
CA ASN A 223 -34.42 4.90 -24.09
C ASN A 223 -35.11 3.76 -23.33
N PRO A 224 -35.00 3.71 -21.99
CA PRO A 224 -35.76 2.79 -21.16
C PRO A 224 -37.27 3.10 -21.18
#